data_AF-A0A497I7A4-F1
#
_entry.id   AF-A0A497I7A4-F1
#
_cell.length_a   1.000
_cell.length_b   1.000
_cell.length_c   1.000
_cell.angle_alpha   90.00
_cell.angle_beta   90.00
_cell.angle_gamma   90.00
#
_symmetry.space_group_name_H-M   'P 1'
#
loop_
_entity.id
_entity.type
_entity.pdbx_description
1 polymer ?
#
loop_
_entity_poly.entity_id
_entity_poly.type
_entity_poly.pdbx_seq_one_letter_code
_entity_poly.pdbx_strand_id
1 'polypeptide(L)'
;MLEHYESFSKVLSPYDNRLKIRIPCPHCGLLSKDSKAIKIKKLGTNKYLLSSNCPYHGVHTTLLSTTNKDLVDVNTIIRNVIKESIFIEKAQSTGAANAMIEGSDWMYIVPLIEKGLGLLGHNVLEFPIRVFTPLVVDKTGAKLSKHIHVKGGYPEYSDFINHIGEEPWKFKEEIQRLYAFSQKLLDDAFMFYRNFSADVLEILMAGGELKW
;
A
#
# COMPACT_ATOMS: atom_id res chain seq x y z
N MET A 1 -15.52 -5.29 10.52
CA MET A 1 -15.52 -5.82 9.14
C MET A 1 -16.25 -7.16 9.00
N LEU A 2 -15.79 -8.26 9.63
CA LEU A 2 -16.41 -9.58 9.44
C LEU A 2 -17.89 -9.66 9.87
N GLU A 3 -18.31 -8.89 10.89
CA GLU A 3 -19.72 -8.77 11.28
C GLU A 3 -20.60 -8.16 10.18
N HIS A 4 -20.01 -7.34 9.30
CA HIS A 4 -20.67 -6.70 8.17
C HIS A 4 -20.04 -7.17 6.85
N TYR A 5 -19.70 -8.48 6.77
CA TYR A 5 -18.92 -9.07 5.69
C TYR A 5 -19.46 -8.69 4.30
N GLU A 6 -20.78 -8.73 4.12
CA GLU A 6 -21.43 -8.43 2.85
C GLU A 6 -21.18 -6.98 2.40
N SER A 7 -21.43 -6.00 3.28
CA SER A 7 -21.23 -4.58 2.98
C SER A 7 -19.78 -4.28 2.64
N PHE A 8 -18.84 -4.79 3.44
CA PHE A 8 -17.41 -4.60 3.19
C PHE A 8 -16.95 -5.29 1.91
N SER A 9 -17.48 -6.48 1.61
CA SER A 9 -17.09 -7.21 0.40
C SER A 9 -17.51 -6.50 -0.88
N LYS A 10 -18.73 -5.93 -0.90
CA LYS A 10 -19.24 -5.15 -2.04
C LYS A 10 -18.40 -3.90 -2.31
N VAL A 11 -17.91 -3.25 -1.26
CA VAL A 11 -17.11 -2.02 -1.39
C VAL A 11 -15.65 -2.32 -1.69
N LEU A 12 -15.02 -3.22 -0.94
CA LEU A 12 -13.56 -3.43 -0.97
C LEU A 12 -13.10 -4.49 -1.97
N SER A 13 -14.02 -5.33 -2.44
CA SER A 13 -13.74 -6.40 -3.42
C SER A 13 -14.94 -6.59 -4.38
N PRO A 14 -15.35 -5.56 -5.14
CA PRO A 14 -16.58 -5.60 -5.94
C PRO A 14 -16.58 -6.69 -7.03
N TYR A 15 -15.40 -7.11 -7.50
CA TYR A 15 -15.28 -8.10 -8.57
C TYR A 15 -15.76 -9.51 -8.16
N ASP A 16 -15.41 -9.97 -6.95
CA ASP A 16 -15.73 -11.32 -6.48
C ASP A 16 -16.62 -11.33 -5.22
N ASN A 17 -16.95 -10.15 -4.68
CA ASN A 17 -17.70 -9.95 -3.44
C ASN A 17 -17.14 -10.79 -2.28
N ARG A 18 -15.81 -10.85 -2.16
CA ARG A 18 -15.13 -11.57 -1.07
C ARG A 18 -14.02 -10.75 -0.43
N LEU A 19 -14.02 -10.69 0.90
CA LEU A 19 -12.87 -10.20 1.63
C LEU A 19 -11.71 -11.17 1.46
N LYS A 20 -10.61 -10.69 0.88
CA LYS A 20 -9.42 -11.49 0.60
C LYS A 20 -8.61 -11.63 1.88
N ILE A 21 -9.01 -12.60 2.71
CA ILE A 21 -8.38 -12.96 3.99
C ILE A 21 -7.58 -14.25 3.80
N ARG A 22 -6.37 -14.28 4.35
CA ARG A 22 -5.39 -15.34 4.15
C ARG A 22 -4.75 -15.67 5.49
N ILE A 23 -4.55 -16.96 5.74
CA ILE A 23 -3.81 -17.46 6.88
C ILE A 23 -2.65 -18.32 6.39
N PRO A 24 -1.40 -18.08 6.85
CA PRO A 24 -0.25 -18.85 6.41
C PRO A 24 -0.35 -20.29 6.93
N CYS A 25 0.17 -21.24 6.16
CA CYS A 25 0.36 -22.59 6.68
C CYS A 25 1.32 -22.57 7.87
N PRO A 26 0.97 -23.16 9.03
CA PRO A 26 1.85 -23.14 10.21
C PRO A 26 3.14 -23.95 10.01
N HIS A 27 3.19 -24.85 9.02
CA HIS A 27 4.35 -25.69 8.75
C HIS A 27 5.35 -25.08 7.76
N CYS A 28 4.87 -24.46 6.67
CA CYS A 28 5.74 -23.94 5.61
C CYS A 28 5.54 -22.45 5.29
N GLY A 29 4.64 -21.75 5.97
CA GLY A 29 4.37 -20.32 5.74
C GLY A 29 3.61 -20.00 4.45
N LEU A 30 3.29 -21.01 3.61
CA LEU A 30 2.65 -20.78 2.32
C LEU A 30 1.26 -20.14 2.49
N LEU A 31 1.00 -19.09 1.69
CA LEU A 31 -0.24 -18.33 1.66
C LEU A 31 -0.91 -18.48 0.28
N SER A 32 -2.20 -18.80 0.28
CA SER A 32 -2.99 -18.83 -0.97
C SER A 32 -3.27 -17.41 -1.46
N LYS A 33 -2.81 -17.06 -2.66
CA LYS A 33 -2.97 -15.71 -3.23
C LYS A 33 -4.43 -15.34 -3.46
N ASP A 34 -5.20 -16.27 -4.00
CA ASP A 34 -6.57 -16.00 -4.48
C ASP A 34 -7.61 -15.97 -3.36
N SER A 35 -7.25 -16.42 -2.15
CA SER A 35 -8.13 -16.47 -0.96
C SER A 35 -9.42 -17.29 -1.16
N LYS A 36 -9.66 -17.91 -2.32
CA LYS A 36 -10.89 -18.65 -2.63
C LYS A 36 -11.13 -19.84 -1.70
N ALA A 37 -10.06 -20.41 -1.15
CA ALA A 37 -10.11 -21.56 -0.27
C ALA A 37 -10.34 -21.20 1.22
N ILE A 38 -10.34 -19.90 1.58
CA ILE A 38 -10.59 -19.50 2.97
C ILE A 38 -12.04 -19.79 3.33
N LYS A 39 -12.26 -20.46 4.45
CA LYS A 39 -13.57 -20.62 5.08
C LYS A 39 -13.60 -19.81 6.36
N ILE A 40 -14.71 -19.12 6.59
CA ILE A 40 -14.91 -18.25 7.75
C ILE A 40 -16.14 -18.77 8.49
N LYS A 41 -15.96 -19.22 9.72
CA LYS A 41 -17.05 -19.68 10.59
C LYS A 41 -17.14 -18.76 11.81
N LYS A 42 -18.28 -18.11 12.00
CA LYS A 42 -18.55 -17.34 13.23
C LYS A 42 -18.72 -18.31 14.40
N LEU A 43 -17.97 -18.08 15.48
CA LEU A 43 -18.06 -18.87 16.72
C LEU A 43 -18.72 -18.09 17.87
N GLY A 44 -18.82 -16.76 17.74
CA GLY A 44 -19.44 -15.87 18.71
C GLY A 44 -19.20 -14.42 18.34
N THR A 45 -19.49 -13.50 19.26
CA THR A 45 -19.19 -12.06 19.09
C THR A 45 -17.69 -11.86 18.94
N ASN A 46 -17.25 -11.24 17.83
CA ASN A 46 -15.85 -10.96 17.54
C ASN A 46 -14.92 -12.20 17.57
N LYS A 47 -15.47 -13.40 17.35
CA LYS A 47 -14.71 -14.66 17.32
C LYS A 47 -15.03 -15.46 16.07
N TYR A 48 -14.01 -15.71 15.26
CA TYR A 48 -14.15 -16.41 13.98
C TYR A 48 -13.09 -17.50 13.83
N LEU A 49 -13.50 -18.69 13.40
CA LEU A 49 -12.57 -19.71 12.94
C LEU A 49 -12.31 -19.51 11.46
N LEU A 50 -11.05 -19.26 11.12
CA LEU A 50 -10.56 -19.20 9.75
C LEU A 50 -9.95 -20.56 9.40
N SER A 51 -10.26 -21.08 8.22
CA SER A 51 -9.72 -22.36 7.75
C SER A 51 -9.24 -22.24 6.32
N SER A 52 -8.04 -22.75 6.04
CA SER A 52 -7.43 -22.77 4.71
C SER A 52 -6.82 -24.14 4.45
N ASN A 53 -6.36 -24.40 3.23
CA ASN A 53 -5.75 -25.66 2.83
C ASN A 53 -4.39 -25.42 2.19
N CYS A 54 -3.33 -25.98 2.78
CA CYS A 54 -2.00 -26.05 2.20
C CYS A 54 -1.92 -27.24 1.23
N PRO A 55 -1.39 -27.07 0.01
CA PRO A 55 -1.24 -28.18 -0.94
C PRO A 55 -0.30 -29.28 -0.45
N TYR A 56 0.58 -28.99 0.53
CA TYR A 56 1.55 -29.94 1.07
C TYR A 56 1.17 -30.50 2.45
N HIS A 57 0.53 -29.69 3.29
CA HIS A 57 0.27 -30.02 4.70
C HIS A 57 -1.22 -30.15 5.05
N GLY A 58 -2.11 -30.00 4.06
CA GLY A 58 -3.55 -30.16 4.26
C GLY A 58 -4.20 -28.96 4.96
N VAL A 59 -5.34 -29.22 5.60
CA VAL A 59 -6.20 -28.19 6.21
C VAL A 59 -5.57 -27.64 7.49
N HIS A 60 -5.54 -26.32 7.62
CA HIS A 60 -5.09 -25.62 8.81
C HIS A 60 -6.08 -24.53 9.21
N THR A 61 -6.11 -24.19 10.51
CA THR A 61 -7.07 -23.24 11.06
C THR A 61 -6.43 -22.25 12.02
N THR A 62 -6.99 -21.05 12.08
CA THR A 62 -6.60 -19.97 12.99
C THR A 62 -7.84 -19.35 13.62
N LEU A 63 -7.83 -19.12 14.93
CA LEU A 63 -8.92 -18.45 15.64
C LEU A 63 -8.73 -16.93 15.60
N LEU A 64 -9.46 -16.21 14.77
CA LEU A 64 -9.46 -14.75 14.81
C LEU A 64 -10.26 -14.25 16.02
N SER A 65 -9.57 -13.58 16.94
CA SER A 65 -10.13 -12.95 18.14
C SER A 65 -9.23 -11.80 18.59
N THR A 66 -9.70 -10.97 19.52
CA THR A 66 -8.95 -9.83 20.08
C THR A 66 -7.68 -10.22 20.84
N THR A 67 -7.56 -11.48 21.25
CA THR A 67 -6.40 -12.00 21.98
C THR A 67 -5.48 -12.84 21.11
N ASN A 68 -5.84 -13.11 19.85
CA ASN A 68 -4.99 -13.91 18.97
C ASN A 68 -3.79 -13.09 18.47
N LYS A 69 -2.63 -13.75 18.40
CA LYS A 69 -1.37 -13.21 17.85
C LYS A 69 -0.97 -13.86 16.53
N ASP A 70 -1.72 -14.83 16.02
CA ASP A 70 -1.45 -15.45 14.73
C ASP A 70 -1.54 -14.42 13.61
N LEU A 71 -0.67 -14.57 12.61
CA LEU A 71 -0.70 -13.75 11.42
C LEU A 71 -1.96 -14.04 10.60
N VAL A 72 -2.83 -13.03 10.46
CA VAL A 72 -3.93 -13.00 9.50
C VAL A 72 -3.62 -11.92 8.48
N ASP A 73 -3.38 -12.35 7.25
CA ASP A 73 -3.07 -11.45 6.16
C ASP A 73 -4.32 -11.12 5.34
N VAL A 74 -4.34 -9.92 4.78
CA VAL A 74 -5.45 -9.40 3.97
C VAL A 74 -4.90 -8.71 2.73
N ASN A 75 -5.73 -8.54 1.69
CA ASN A 75 -5.31 -7.75 0.54
C ASN A 75 -5.05 -6.29 0.92
N THR A 76 -4.33 -5.62 0.02
CA THR A 76 -3.84 -4.25 0.17
C THR A 76 -4.93 -3.25 0.57
N ILE A 77 -6.11 -3.33 -0.06
CA ILE A 77 -7.22 -2.39 0.21
C ILE A 77 -7.73 -2.55 1.64
N ILE A 78 -8.04 -3.79 2.06
CA ILE A 78 -8.50 -4.06 3.43
C ILE A 78 -7.41 -3.66 4.44
N ARG A 79 -6.13 -3.95 4.14
CA ARG A 79 -5.00 -3.55 4.97
C ARG A 79 -4.97 -2.03 5.18
N ASN A 80 -5.19 -1.25 4.13
CA ASN A 80 -5.23 0.21 4.24
C ASN A 80 -6.42 0.70 5.07
N VAL A 81 -7.63 0.14 4.89
CA VAL A 81 -8.78 0.50 5.74
C VAL A 81 -8.49 0.23 7.22
N ILE A 82 -7.92 -0.94 7.56
CA ILE A 82 -7.55 -1.27 8.95
C ILE A 82 -6.49 -0.29 9.46
N LYS A 83 -5.42 -0.07 8.70
CA LYS A 83 -4.30 0.81 9.05
C LYS A 83 -4.78 2.24 9.31
N GLU A 84 -5.61 2.77 8.41
CA GLU A 84 -6.11 4.13 8.49
C GLU A 84 -7.11 4.32 9.64
N SER A 85 -8.00 3.34 9.90
CA SER A 85 -8.86 3.34 11.10
C SER A 85 -8.05 3.53 12.38
N ILE A 86 -6.96 2.77 12.53
CA ILE A 86 -6.09 2.84 13.70
C ILE A 86 -5.41 4.21 13.79
N PHE A 87 -4.98 4.79 12.67
CA PHE A 87 -4.35 6.11 12.68
C PHE A 87 -5.33 7.25 12.97
N ILE A 88 -6.58 7.15 12.50
CA ILE A 88 -7.64 8.09 12.87
C ILE A 88 -7.85 8.09 14.39
N GLU A 89 -8.07 6.91 14.98
CA GLU A 89 -8.27 6.76 16.44
C GLU A 89 -7.06 7.26 17.24
N LYS A 90 -5.85 6.99 16.74
CA LYS A 90 -4.61 7.47 17.36
C LYS A 90 -4.47 8.98 17.26
N ALA A 91 -4.80 9.58 16.12
CA ALA A 91 -4.73 11.02 15.93
C ALA A 91 -5.70 11.75 16.87
N GLN A 92 -6.93 11.26 16.97
CA GLN A 92 -7.94 11.79 17.90
C GLN A 92 -7.50 11.70 19.36
N SER A 93 -7.00 10.55 19.80
CA SER A 93 -6.59 10.34 21.19
C SER A 93 -5.34 11.13 21.59
N THR A 94 -4.51 11.51 20.62
CA THR A 94 -3.26 12.26 20.87
C THR A 94 -3.32 13.73 20.49
N GLY A 95 -4.39 14.18 19.84
CA GLY A 95 -4.48 15.53 19.26
C GLY A 95 -3.51 15.77 18.10
N ALA A 96 -2.98 14.71 17.49
CA ALA A 96 -2.02 14.82 16.39
C ALA A 96 -2.72 15.10 15.05
N ALA A 97 -2.01 15.75 14.12
CA ALA A 97 -2.46 15.85 12.74
C ALA A 97 -2.40 14.48 12.07
N ASN A 98 -3.48 14.10 11.37
CA ASN A 98 -3.55 12.87 10.59
C ASN A 98 -3.29 13.17 9.11
N ALA A 99 -2.09 12.85 8.62
CA ALA A 99 -1.72 13.07 7.23
C ALA A 99 -1.13 11.81 6.60
N MET A 100 -1.43 11.57 5.33
CA MET A 100 -0.89 10.48 4.54
C MET A 100 -0.23 11.01 3.28
N ILE A 101 1.04 10.62 3.09
CA ILE A 101 1.83 10.94 1.91
C ILE A 101 1.98 9.64 1.11
N GLU A 102 1.43 9.62 -0.10
CA GLU A 102 1.37 8.43 -0.96
C GLU A 102 1.77 8.78 -2.39
N GLY A 103 2.14 7.78 -3.20
CA GLY A 103 2.31 7.99 -4.63
C GLY A 103 0.97 8.30 -5.31
N SER A 104 0.98 9.14 -6.35
CA SER A 104 -0.24 9.45 -7.14
C SER A 104 -0.91 8.23 -7.77
N ASP A 105 -0.21 7.11 -7.90
CA ASP A 105 -0.77 5.83 -8.33
C ASP A 105 -1.80 5.24 -7.34
N TRP A 106 -1.83 5.72 -6.10
CA TRP A 106 -2.83 5.35 -5.09
C TRP A 106 -4.11 6.17 -5.14
N MET A 107 -4.12 7.31 -5.84
CA MET A 107 -5.26 8.24 -5.84
C MET A 107 -6.58 7.55 -6.24
N TYR A 108 -6.52 6.61 -7.18
CA TYR A 108 -7.71 5.90 -7.68
C TYR A 108 -8.34 4.91 -6.68
N ILE A 109 -7.58 4.45 -5.66
CA ILE A 109 -8.07 3.47 -4.68
C ILE A 109 -8.64 4.13 -3.42
N VAL A 110 -8.31 5.40 -3.19
CA VAL A 110 -8.71 6.18 -2.02
C VAL A 110 -10.23 6.18 -1.80
N PRO A 111 -11.10 6.38 -2.82
CA PRO A 111 -12.54 6.34 -2.60
C PRO A 111 -13.06 5.00 -2.06
N LEU A 112 -12.38 3.88 -2.36
CA LEU A 112 -12.73 2.58 -1.79
C LEU A 112 -12.33 2.47 -0.32
N ILE A 113 -11.15 3.01 0.02
CA ILE A 113 -10.66 3.04 1.40
C ILE A 113 -11.58 3.91 2.26
N GLU A 114 -11.90 5.12 1.81
CA GLU A 114 -12.79 6.06 2.49
C GLU A 114 -14.19 5.50 2.72
N LYS A 115 -14.76 4.81 1.72
CA LYS A 115 -16.03 4.08 1.91
C LYS A 115 -15.89 2.98 2.96
N GLY A 116 -14.77 2.27 2.99
CA GLY A 116 -14.45 1.29 4.02
C GLY A 116 -14.36 1.90 5.42
N LEU A 117 -13.75 3.08 5.54
CA LEU A 117 -13.67 3.84 6.80
C LEU A 117 -15.06 4.31 7.25
N GLY A 118 -15.89 4.81 6.33
CA GLY A 118 -17.28 5.16 6.63
C GLY A 118 -18.10 3.96 7.11
N LEU A 119 -17.89 2.76 6.55
CA LEU A 119 -18.51 1.53 7.04
C LEU A 119 -18.01 1.10 8.43
N LEU A 120 -16.83 1.57 8.86
CA LEU A 120 -16.34 1.40 10.23
C LEU A 120 -16.89 2.46 11.19
N GLY A 121 -17.62 3.46 10.69
CA GLY A 121 -18.24 4.51 11.50
C GLY A 121 -17.42 5.80 11.64
N HIS A 122 -16.28 5.91 10.95
CA HIS A 122 -15.46 7.11 10.96
C HIS A 122 -16.14 8.26 10.22
N ASN A 123 -16.03 9.47 10.75
CA ASN A 123 -16.52 10.68 10.12
C ASN A 123 -15.53 11.15 9.03
N VAL A 124 -16.06 11.64 7.90
CA VAL A 124 -15.22 12.17 6.80
C VAL A 124 -14.29 13.30 7.24
N LEU A 125 -14.66 14.06 8.27
CA LEU A 125 -13.83 15.13 8.84
C LEU A 125 -12.62 14.60 9.63
N GLU A 126 -12.60 13.31 9.94
CA GLU A 126 -11.52 12.64 10.68
C GLU A 126 -10.53 11.94 9.73
N PHE A 127 -10.88 11.82 8.46
CA PHE A 127 -10.05 11.17 7.46
C PHE A 127 -8.70 11.90 7.30
N PRO A 128 -7.63 11.17 6.95
CA PRO A 128 -6.32 11.77 6.82
C PRO A 128 -6.29 12.81 5.69
N ILE A 129 -5.57 13.91 5.92
CA ILE A 129 -5.18 14.83 4.85
C ILE A 129 -4.26 14.05 3.91
N ARG A 130 -4.62 13.94 2.63
CA ARG A 130 -3.82 13.20 1.65
C ARG A 130 -2.98 14.13 0.79
N VAL A 131 -1.71 13.78 0.66
CA VAL A 131 -0.76 14.42 -0.24
C VAL A 131 -0.23 13.34 -1.18
N PHE A 132 -0.51 13.51 -2.48
CA PHE A 132 -0.04 12.58 -3.50
C PHE A 132 1.23 13.11 -4.15
N THR A 133 2.31 12.36 -4.06
CA THR A 133 3.58 12.73 -4.67
C THR A 133 3.51 12.59 -6.20
N PRO A 134 4.28 13.41 -6.94
CA PRO A 134 4.52 13.26 -8.37
C PRO A 134 4.70 11.82 -8.84
N LEU A 135 4.12 11.48 -10.01
CA LEU A 135 4.45 10.23 -10.69
C LEU A 135 5.78 10.39 -11.43
N VAL A 136 6.66 9.40 -11.28
CA VAL A 136 7.84 9.26 -12.14
C VAL A 136 7.50 8.32 -13.29
N VAL A 137 7.73 8.77 -14.53
CA VAL A 137 7.43 8.03 -15.76
C VAL A 137 8.69 7.77 -16.57
N ASP A 138 8.71 6.70 -17.36
CA ASP A 138 9.77 6.45 -18.33
C ASP A 138 9.57 7.29 -19.61
N LYS A 139 10.47 7.12 -20.59
CA LYS A 139 10.43 7.80 -21.90
C LYS A 139 9.14 7.54 -22.70
N THR A 140 8.40 6.49 -22.39
CA THR A 140 7.10 6.18 -23.03
C THR A 140 5.93 6.86 -22.33
N GLY A 141 6.17 7.50 -21.17
CA GLY A 141 5.13 8.03 -20.29
C GLY A 141 4.50 6.98 -19.39
N ALA A 142 4.98 5.73 -19.43
CA ALA A 142 4.53 4.69 -18.51
C ALA A 142 5.12 4.90 -17.12
N LYS A 143 4.38 4.53 -16.07
CA LYS A 143 4.87 4.58 -14.69
C LYS A 143 6.16 3.79 -14.56
N LEU A 144 7.20 4.44 -14.04
CA LEU A 144 8.45 3.79 -13.69
C LEU A 144 8.17 2.74 -12.60
N SER A 145 8.30 1.46 -12.95
CA SER A 145 8.05 0.36 -12.02
C SER A 145 8.84 -0.88 -12.42
N LYS A 146 9.46 -1.53 -11.42
CA LYS A 146 10.33 -2.70 -11.60
C LYS A 146 9.69 -3.88 -12.35
N HIS A 147 8.36 -3.94 -12.43
CA HIS A 147 7.64 -5.10 -12.91
C HIS A 147 7.10 -4.97 -14.34
N ILE A 148 6.92 -3.75 -14.84
CA ILE A 148 6.01 -3.59 -15.97
C ILE A 148 6.69 -3.87 -17.31
N HIS A 149 7.98 -3.58 -17.53
CA HIS A 149 8.52 -3.65 -18.89
C HIS A 149 9.87 -4.34 -19.15
N VAL A 150 10.67 -4.75 -18.15
CA VAL A 150 11.97 -5.36 -18.48
C VAL A 150 12.41 -6.43 -17.47
N LYS A 151 12.59 -7.67 -17.95
CA LYS A 151 13.41 -8.67 -17.24
C LYS A 151 14.84 -8.12 -17.17
N GLY A 152 15.25 -7.64 -16.00
CA GLY A 152 16.60 -7.10 -15.79
C GLY A 152 16.66 -5.60 -15.45
N GLY A 153 15.53 -4.92 -15.25
CA GLY A 153 15.51 -3.48 -14.97
C GLY A 153 15.54 -2.63 -16.25
N TYR A 154 15.62 -1.32 -16.13
CA TYR A 154 15.66 -0.38 -17.26
C TYR A 154 17.11 -0.17 -17.73
N PRO A 155 17.57 -0.86 -18.78
CA PRO A 155 18.98 -0.81 -19.20
C PRO A 155 19.45 0.57 -19.65
N GLU A 156 18.53 1.45 -20.03
CA GLU A 156 18.80 2.82 -20.44
C GLU A 156 18.97 3.82 -19.28
N TYR A 157 18.73 3.40 -18.04
CA TYR A 157 18.86 4.22 -16.84
C TYR A 157 20.01 3.73 -15.96
N SER A 158 20.48 4.63 -15.10
CA SER A 158 21.54 4.40 -14.12
C SER A 158 21.22 3.28 -13.13
N ASP A 159 22.29 2.76 -12.50
CA ASP A 159 22.18 1.82 -11.39
C ASP A 159 21.34 2.37 -10.25
N PHE A 160 21.35 3.69 -10.04
CA PHE A 160 20.50 4.34 -9.05
C PHE A 160 19.02 4.03 -9.29
N ILE A 161 18.51 4.33 -10.50
CA ILE A 161 17.10 4.10 -10.85
C ILE A 161 16.74 2.62 -10.72
N ASN A 162 17.66 1.74 -11.12
CA ASN A 162 17.43 0.30 -11.11
C ASN A 162 17.49 -0.33 -9.71
N HIS A 163 18.35 0.17 -8.82
CA HIS A 163 18.72 -0.53 -7.59
C HIS A 163 18.48 0.26 -6.29
N ILE A 164 18.04 1.53 -6.33
CA ILE A 164 17.80 2.33 -5.11
C ILE A 164 16.87 1.64 -4.11
N GLY A 165 15.84 0.92 -4.58
CA GLY A 165 14.90 0.23 -3.71
C GLY A 165 15.43 -1.06 -3.05
N GLU A 166 16.56 -1.58 -3.52
CA GLU A 166 17.18 -2.82 -3.01
C GLU A 166 18.40 -2.51 -2.15
N GLU A 167 19.26 -1.59 -2.61
CA GLU A 167 20.53 -1.27 -1.96
C GLU A 167 20.70 0.25 -1.78
N PRO A 168 19.78 0.94 -1.09
CA PRO A 168 19.80 2.40 -0.98
C PRO A 168 21.10 2.95 -0.39
N TRP A 169 21.78 2.18 0.47
CA TRP A 169 23.05 2.58 1.08
C TRP A 169 24.20 2.76 0.09
N LYS A 170 24.11 2.20 -1.14
CA LYS A 170 25.12 2.40 -2.19
C LYS A 170 25.04 3.78 -2.85
N PHE A 171 23.94 4.50 -2.65
CA PHE A 171 23.58 5.70 -3.39
C PHE A 171 23.42 6.93 -2.48
N LYS A 172 24.35 7.10 -1.53
CA LYS A 172 24.21 8.10 -0.47
C LYS A 172 24.13 9.54 -1.01
N GLU A 173 24.96 9.87 -1.99
CA GLU A 173 25.00 11.21 -2.58
C GLU A 173 23.74 11.49 -3.41
N GLU A 174 23.32 10.50 -4.20
CA GLU A 174 22.11 10.53 -5.00
C GLU A 174 20.85 10.69 -4.14
N ILE A 175 20.78 9.98 -3.01
CA ILE A 175 19.70 10.15 -2.03
C ILE A 175 19.70 11.55 -1.43
N GLN A 176 20.88 12.13 -1.15
CA GLN A 176 20.96 13.52 -0.68
C GLN A 176 20.48 14.51 -1.74
N ARG A 177 20.81 14.29 -3.02
CA ARG A 177 20.31 15.09 -4.15
C ARG A 177 18.79 14.95 -4.31
N LEU A 178 18.26 13.74 -4.20
CA LEU A 178 16.83 13.47 -4.25
C LEU A 178 16.09 14.15 -3.08
N TYR A 179 16.68 14.14 -1.88
CA TYR A 179 16.13 14.85 -0.73
C TYR A 179 16.14 16.37 -0.93
N ALA A 180 17.25 16.95 -1.40
CA ALA A 180 17.30 18.38 -1.71
C ALA A 180 16.29 18.76 -2.80
N PHE A 181 16.08 17.88 -3.79
CA PHE A 181 15.06 18.07 -4.81
C PHE A 181 13.64 18.00 -4.23
N SER A 182 13.35 17.06 -3.34
CA SER A 182 12.01 16.97 -2.72
C SER A 182 11.69 18.19 -1.86
N GLN A 183 12.68 18.80 -1.21
CA GLN A 183 12.51 20.08 -0.51
C GLN A 183 12.10 21.20 -1.48
N LYS A 184 12.77 21.32 -2.63
CA LYS A 184 12.40 22.30 -3.67
C LYS A 184 10.98 22.09 -4.19
N LEU A 185 10.54 20.84 -4.34
CA LEU A 185 9.17 20.53 -4.75
C LEU A 185 8.14 20.98 -3.71
N LEU A 186 8.48 20.98 -2.42
CA LEU A 186 7.59 21.47 -1.37
C LEU A 186 7.52 23.00 -1.34
N ASP A 187 8.61 23.68 -1.71
CA ASP A 187 8.65 25.14 -1.80
C ASP A 187 7.90 25.67 -3.03
N ASP A 188 7.85 24.89 -4.13
CA ASP A 188 7.11 25.20 -5.35
C ASP A 188 5.93 24.24 -5.56
N ALA A 189 4.76 24.63 -5.03
CA ALA A 189 3.53 23.86 -5.14
C ALA A 189 3.14 23.52 -6.58
N PHE A 190 3.52 24.32 -7.58
CA PHE A 190 3.22 24.03 -8.97
C PHE A 190 3.98 22.80 -9.49
N MET A 191 5.22 22.64 -9.06
CA MET A 191 6.05 21.49 -9.45
C MET A 191 5.61 20.21 -8.75
N PHE A 192 5.10 20.32 -7.52
CA PHE A 192 4.63 19.16 -6.75
C PHE A 192 3.49 18.38 -7.42
N TYR A 193 2.70 19.00 -8.30
CA TYR A 193 1.57 18.34 -8.96
C TYR A 193 1.87 17.89 -10.39
N ARG A 194 3.14 17.89 -10.82
CA ARG A 194 3.55 17.46 -12.16
C ARG A 194 4.13 16.05 -12.13
N ASN A 195 4.03 15.36 -13.27
CA ASN A 195 4.78 14.12 -13.49
C ASN A 195 6.20 14.47 -13.94
N PHE A 196 7.18 13.66 -13.53
CA PHE A 196 8.58 13.79 -13.94
C PHE A 196 9.00 12.60 -14.78
N SER A 197 9.78 12.82 -15.83
CA SER A 197 10.43 11.70 -16.51
C SER A 197 11.59 11.17 -15.67
N ALA A 198 11.94 9.90 -15.87
CA ALA A 198 13.14 9.30 -15.29
C ALA A 198 14.42 10.05 -15.71
N ASP A 199 14.43 10.68 -16.89
CA ASP A 199 15.54 11.52 -17.34
C ASP A 199 15.78 12.74 -16.41
N VAL A 200 14.72 13.28 -15.79
CA VAL A 200 14.87 14.34 -14.78
C VAL A 200 15.67 13.82 -13.58
N LEU A 201 15.39 12.59 -13.15
CA LEU A 201 16.14 11.95 -12.07
C LEU A 201 17.58 11.67 -12.51
N GLU A 202 17.81 11.17 -13.72
CA GLU A 202 19.17 10.97 -14.26
C GLU A 202 20.00 12.25 -14.21
N ILE A 203 19.45 13.38 -14.66
CA ILE A 203 20.14 14.67 -14.61
C ILE A 203 20.47 15.06 -13.16
N LEU A 204 19.51 14.94 -12.25
CA LEU A 204 19.72 15.24 -10.83
C LEU A 204 20.78 14.33 -10.20
N MET A 205 20.73 13.03 -10.50
CA MET A 205 21.66 12.05 -9.94
C MET A 205 23.06 12.22 -10.52
N ALA A 206 23.20 12.75 -11.73
CA ALA A 206 24.48 13.17 -12.30
C ALA A 206 25.01 14.51 -11.74
N GLY A 207 24.28 15.14 -10.80
CA GLY A 207 24.65 16.45 -10.25
C GLY A 207 24.33 17.64 -11.15
N GLY A 208 23.53 17.40 -12.20
CA GLY A 208 23.05 18.44 -13.09
C GLY A 208 22.01 19.35 -12.43
N GLU A 209 21.96 20.59 -12.89
CA GLU A 209 20.91 21.53 -12.51
C GLU A 209 19.75 21.46 -13.50
N LEU A 210 18.54 21.38 -12.98
CA LEU A 210 17.33 21.48 -13.78
C LEU A 210 17.03 22.95 -14.01
N LYS A 211 16.99 23.36 -15.28
CA LYS A 211 16.51 24.67 -15.69
C LYS A 211 14.99 24.59 -15.82
N TRP A 212 14.28 25.30 -14.97
CA TRP A 212 12.83 25.40 -14.95
C TRP A 212 12.38 26.73 -15.52
#